data_AF-A0A409VYI8-F1
#
_entry.id   AF-A0A409VYI8-F1
#
_cell.length_a   1.000
_cell.length_b   1.000
_cell.length_c   1.000
_cell.angle_alpha   90.00
_cell.angle_beta   90.00
_cell.angle_gamma   90.00
#
_symmetry.space_group_name_H-M   'P 1'
#
loop_
_entity.id
_entity.type
_entity.pdbx_description
1 polymer ?
#
loop_
_entity_poly.entity_id
_entity_poly.type
_entity_poly.pdbx_seq_one_letter_code
_entity_poly.pdbx_strand_id
1 'polypeptide(L)'
;MSFTDLPVELIENVLIYCDPIEVAQCAQTCTSLRNLIYFAEDSKLWRELYLMQPFDDPRQCISHDGTPAREPIAWRDDLQRIIRMRSVITADDGFAILKPGELKETLKTLLHLVCNVPSLTPFGDVSMNLVWVAVMLGAGFLDRLESREGKDVTERQLTGRLHTYYGITTDDAKAYKRVNSRVFVYSLPNYRPETEYGPFFSTGEVNWEHMQAIHHVVSMHLVDLQDEAEFKFPIFPLSLPFIQSTIPPEVVLDEESDWAGVAGPWSVSFCFCDHRDLL
;
A
#
# COMPACT_ATOMS: atom_id res chain seq x y z
N MET A 1 14.08 -43.86 -4.54
CA MET A 1 14.53 -42.67 -3.79
C MET A 1 13.41 -41.66 -3.87
N SER A 2 12.76 -41.40 -2.74
CA SER A 2 11.72 -40.39 -2.59
C SER A 2 12.37 -39.01 -2.42
N PHE A 3 11.66 -37.94 -2.78
CA PHE A 3 12.10 -36.57 -2.50
C PHE A 3 12.37 -36.32 -1.01
N THR A 4 11.57 -36.95 -0.13
CA THR A 4 11.72 -36.87 1.32
C THR A 4 12.94 -37.60 1.87
N ASP A 5 13.68 -38.34 1.04
CA ASP A 5 14.91 -39.03 1.44
C ASP A 5 16.15 -38.11 1.31
N LEU A 6 15.97 -36.91 0.73
CA LEU A 6 17.04 -35.91 0.64
C LEU A 6 17.32 -35.27 2.01
N PRO A 7 18.55 -34.79 2.25
CA PRO A 7 18.85 -33.92 3.38
C PRO A 7 17.89 -32.72 3.44
N VAL A 8 17.49 -32.33 4.65
CA VAL A 8 16.53 -31.25 4.91
C VAL A 8 16.96 -29.95 4.24
N GLU A 9 18.26 -29.65 4.26
CA GLU A 9 18.84 -28.44 3.68
C GLU A 9 18.65 -28.40 2.15
N LEU A 10 18.68 -29.55 1.48
CA LEU A 10 18.40 -29.63 0.04
C LEU A 10 16.92 -29.46 -0.25
N ILE A 11 16.05 -30.00 0.60
CA ILE A 11 14.59 -29.81 0.48
C ILE A 11 14.25 -28.32 0.66
N GLU A 12 14.78 -27.67 1.70
CA GLU A 12 14.62 -26.22 1.92
C GLU A 12 15.11 -25.41 0.73
N ASN A 13 16.31 -25.73 0.21
CA ASN A 13 16.89 -25.03 -0.93
C ASN A 13 15.98 -25.11 -2.17
N VAL A 14 15.41 -26.29 -2.46
CA VAL A 14 14.42 -26.43 -3.54
C VAL A 14 13.17 -25.59 -3.29
N LEU A 15 12.63 -25.63 -2.06
CA LEU A 15 11.41 -24.90 -1.71
C LEU A 15 11.56 -23.38 -1.82
N ILE A 16 12.75 -22.82 -1.53
CA ILE A 16 13.01 -21.38 -1.58
C ILE A 16 12.82 -20.79 -2.99
N TYR A 17 13.00 -21.60 -4.05
CA TYR A 17 12.78 -21.17 -5.43
C TYR A 17 11.35 -21.38 -5.95
N CYS A 18 10.45 -21.93 -5.12
CA CYS A 18 9.04 -22.11 -5.48
C CYS A 18 8.20 -20.89 -5.08
N ASP A 19 7.06 -20.71 -5.74
CA ASP A 19 6.10 -19.69 -5.28
C ASP A 19 5.53 -20.11 -3.90
N PRO A 20 5.32 -19.17 -2.95
CA PRO A 20 4.79 -19.53 -1.63
C PRO A 20 3.45 -20.28 -1.65
N ILE A 21 2.63 -20.11 -2.69
CA ILE A 21 1.40 -20.90 -2.89
C ILE A 21 1.75 -22.37 -3.17
N GLU A 22 2.74 -22.63 -4.02
CA GLU A 22 3.23 -23.98 -4.33
C GLU A 22 3.88 -24.64 -3.10
N VAL A 23 4.62 -23.86 -2.29
CA VAL A 23 5.15 -24.34 -1.01
C VAL A 23 4.02 -24.76 -0.07
N ALA A 24 2.94 -23.97 0.01
CA ALA A 24 1.76 -24.31 0.81
C ALA A 24 1.02 -25.57 0.28
N GLN A 25 1.02 -25.80 -1.04
CA GLN A 25 0.49 -27.04 -1.63
C GLN A 25 1.41 -28.24 -1.33
N CYS A 26 2.73 -28.06 -1.43
CA CYS A 26 3.72 -29.08 -1.11
C CYS A 26 3.58 -29.56 0.34
N ALA A 27 3.35 -28.64 1.29
CA ALA A 27 3.08 -28.95 2.69
C ALA A 27 1.81 -29.80 2.92
N GLN A 28 0.90 -29.88 1.96
CA GLN A 28 -0.32 -30.69 2.04
C GLN A 28 -0.12 -32.12 1.54
N THR A 29 1.02 -32.42 0.90
CA THR A 29 1.27 -33.74 0.29
C THR A 29 1.67 -34.81 1.30
N CYS A 30 2.41 -34.46 2.36
CA CYS A 30 2.78 -35.39 3.43
C CYS A 30 3.11 -34.68 4.75
N THR A 31 3.04 -35.43 5.86
CA THR A 31 3.33 -34.91 7.20
C THR A 31 4.77 -34.44 7.36
N SER A 32 5.74 -35.11 6.74
CA SER A 32 7.15 -34.73 6.83
C SER A 32 7.40 -33.32 6.27
N LEU A 33 6.83 -33.02 5.08
CA LEU A 33 6.94 -31.70 4.46
C LEU A 33 6.14 -30.64 5.23
N ARG A 34 4.96 -31.01 5.76
CA ARG A 34 4.19 -30.11 6.65
C ARG A 34 5.00 -29.70 7.89
N ASN A 35 5.67 -30.66 8.52
CA ASN A 35 6.50 -30.44 9.69
C ASN A 35 7.71 -29.56 9.39
N LEU A 36 8.39 -29.84 8.28
CA LEU A 36 9.50 -29.01 7.81
C LEU A 36 9.06 -27.55 7.55
N ILE A 37 7.94 -27.35 6.85
CA ILE A 37 7.53 -26.02 6.38
C ILE A 37 6.91 -25.18 7.53
N TYR A 38 6.06 -25.76 8.37
CA TYR A 38 5.26 -24.99 9.34
C TYR A 38 5.66 -25.15 10.79
N PHE A 39 6.47 -26.16 11.11
CA PHE A 39 6.79 -26.53 12.49
C PHE A 39 8.30 -26.63 12.75
N ALA A 40 9.13 -26.09 11.85
CA ALA A 40 10.55 -25.85 12.13
C ALA A 40 10.72 -24.88 13.30
N GLU A 41 11.77 -25.06 14.10
CA GLU A 41 12.07 -24.22 15.26
C GLU A 41 12.62 -22.85 14.86
N ASP A 42 13.25 -22.75 13.69
CA ASP A 42 13.78 -21.50 13.15
C ASP A 42 12.87 -20.88 12.07
N SER A 43 13.18 -19.64 11.71
CA SER A 43 12.48 -18.89 10.66
C SER A 43 13.26 -18.81 9.34
N LYS A 44 14.32 -19.60 9.18
CA LYS A 44 15.25 -19.51 8.04
C LYS A 44 14.52 -19.73 6.73
N LEU A 45 13.76 -20.81 6.60
CA LEU A 45 12.99 -21.10 5.37
C LEU A 45 12.06 -19.95 5.00
N TRP A 46 11.29 -19.43 5.96
CA TRP A 46 10.35 -18.33 5.73
C TRP A 46 11.05 -17.01 5.38
N ARG A 47 12.20 -16.73 6.02
CA ARG A 47 13.04 -15.59 5.68
C ARG A 47 13.54 -15.68 4.25
N GLU A 48 14.15 -16.79 3.87
CA GLU A 48 14.67 -16.96 2.50
C GLU A 48 13.53 -16.94 1.47
N LEU A 49 12.37 -17.54 1.76
CA LEU A 49 11.18 -17.47 0.91
C LEU A 49 10.71 -16.03 0.69
N TYR A 50 10.70 -15.21 1.75
CA TYR A 50 10.35 -13.79 1.66
C TYR A 50 11.36 -13.04 0.80
N LEU A 51 12.66 -13.22 1.07
CA LEU A 51 13.73 -12.49 0.38
C LEU A 51 13.87 -12.87 -1.11
N MET A 52 13.35 -14.02 -1.53
CA MET A 52 13.24 -14.39 -2.95
C MET A 52 12.07 -13.71 -3.66
N GLN A 53 11.12 -13.11 -2.93
CA GLN A 53 10.05 -12.33 -3.53
C GLN A 53 10.56 -10.94 -3.94
N PRO A 54 9.92 -10.27 -4.91
CA PRO A 54 10.26 -8.91 -5.31
C PRO A 54 9.76 -7.86 -4.29
N PHE A 55 10.16 -8.01 -3.03
CA PHE A 55 9.84 -7.12 -1.92
C PHE A 55 11.12 -6.50 -1.35
N ASP A 56 10.98 -5.37 -0.67
CA ASP A 56 12.09 -4.81 0.08
C ASP A 56 12.44 -5.69 1.28
N ASP A 57 13.70 -5.70 1.70
CA ASP A 57 14.10 -6.38 2.94
C ASP A 57 13.52 -5.61 4.15
N PRO A 58 12.59 -6.20 4.94
CA PRO A 58 11.93 -5.49 6.03
C PRO A 58 12.90 -5.00 7.10
N ARG A 59 14.12 -5.56 7.19
CA ARG A 59 15.18 -5.08 8.09
C ARG A 59 15.71 -3.69 7.73
N GLN A 60 15.53 -3.29 6.46
CA GLN A 60 15.96 -2.00 5.93
C GLN A 60 14.81 -1.00 5.82
N CYS A 61 13.58 -1.45 6.07
CA CYS A 61 12.40 -0.60 5.99
C CYS A 61 12.24 0.25 7.24
N ILE A 62 11.86 1.50 7.01
CA ILE A 62 11.38 2.42 8.03
C ILE A 62 9.95 2.83 7.67
N SER A 63 9.17 3.17 8.68
CA SER A 63 7.86 3.76 8.47
C SER A 63 7.97 5.26 8.17
N HIS A 64 6.87 5.89 7.75
CA HIS A 64 6.85 7.33 7.44
C HIS A 64 7.20 8.23 8.64
N ASP A 65 6.99 7.73 9.87
CA ASP A 65 7.41 8.39 11.10
C ASP A 65 8.80 7.93 11.57
N GLY A 66 9.59 7.34 10.65
CA GLY A 66 10.96 6.84 10.85
C GLY A 66 11.10 5.67 11.81
N THR A 67 10.00 5.07 12.28
CA THR A 67 10.10 3.89 13.14
C THR A 67 10.60 2.70 12.31
N PRO A 68 11.69 2.01 12.71
CA PRO A 68 12.17 0.82 12.02
C PRO A 68 11.22 -0.38 12.21
N ALA A 69 11.36 -1.40 11.38
CA ALA A 69 10.62 -2.64 11.54
C ALA A 69 10.82 -3.28 12.93
N ARG A 70 9.75 -3.84 13.48
CA ARG A 70 9.77 -4.49 14.79
C ARG A 70 10.62 -5.77 14.75
N GLU A 71 11.50 -5.93 15.75
CA GLU A 71 12.23 -7.17 15.98
C GLU A 71 11.58 -8.05 17.06
N PRO A 72 11.60 -9.40 16.91
CA PRO A 72 12.02 -10.13 15.72
C PRO A 72 10.98 -10.04 14.59
N ILE A 73 11.44 -10.05 13.34
CA ILE A 73 10.56 -10.02 12.16
C ILE A 73 9.77 -11.33 12.04
N ALA A 74 8.45 -11.21 11.91
CA ALA A 74 7.52 -12.33 11.77
C ALA A 74 7.45 -12.81 10.30
N TRP A 75 8.57 -13.26 9.74
CA TRP A 75 8.73 -13.62 8.32
C TRP A 75 7.59 -14.46 7.74
N ARG A 76 7.16 -15.48 8.49
CA ARG A 76 6.07 -16.36 8.08
C ARG A 76 4.75 -15.61 7.98
N ASP A 77 4.34 -14.93 9.04
CA ASP A 77 3.03 -14.27 9.10
C ASP A 77 2.95 -13.14 8.08
N ASP A 78 4.06 -12.41 7.93
CA ASP A 78 4.22 -11.33 6.96
C ASP A 78 4.10 -11.86 5.52
N LEU A 79 4.82 -12.93 5.17
CA LEU A 79 4.71 -13.53 3.84
C LEU A 79 3.30 -14.09 3.60
N GLN A 80 2.70 -14.77 4.59
CA GLN A 80 1.36 -15.34 4.46
C GLN A 80 0.30 -14.28 4.23
N ARG A 81 0.32 -13.15 4.95
CA ARG A 81 -0.64 -12.06 4.72
C ARG A 81 -0.45 -11.42 3.34
N ILE A 82 0.79 -11.24 2.89
CA ILE A 82 1.09 -10.67 1.56
C ILE A 82 0.58 -11.59 0.46
N ILE A 83 0.87 -12.89 0.55
CA ILE A 83 0.44 -13.87 -0.45
C ILE A 83 -1.08 -14.03 -0.46
N ARG A 84 -1.73 -13.98 0.71
CA ARG A 84 -3.19 -13.99 0.78
C ARG A 84 -3.80 -12.75 0.12
N MET A 85 -3.27 -11.57 0.42
CA MET A 85 -3.67 -10.31 -0.22
C MET A 85 -3.45 -10.39 -1.74
N ARG A 86 -2.31 -10.91 -2.20
CA ARG A 86 -2.00 -11.12 -3.62
C ARG A 86 -3.08 -11.97 -4.29
N SER A 87 -3.44 -13.11 -3.70
CA SER A 87 -4.52 -13.97 -4.24
C SER A 87 -5.87 -13.26 -4.35
N VAL A 88 -6.19 -12.32 -3.44
CA VAL A 88 -7.42 -11.52 -3.51
C VAL A 88 -7.34 -10.52 -4.66
N ILE A 89 -6.20 -9.85 -4.86
CA ILE A 89 -6.07 -8.81 -5.88
C ILE A 89 -6.05 -9.40 -7.29
N THR A 90 -5.37 -10.54 -7.47
CA THR A 90 -5.15 -11.15 -8.80
C THR A 90 -6.25 -12.09 -9.26
N ALA A 91 -7.16 -12.50 -8.38
CA ALA A 91 -8.30 -13.33 -8.77
C ALA A 91 -9.32 -12.53 -9.61
N ASP A 92 -9.95 -13.19 -10.59
CA ASP A 92 -10.99 -12.60 -11.45
C ASP A 92 -12.11 -11.94 -10.62
N ASP A 93 -12.58 -12.65 -9.58
CA ASP A 93 -13.46 -12.13 -8.54
C ASP A 93 -12.84 -12.32 -7.15
N GLY A 94 -11.86 -11.47 -6.86
CA GLY A 94 -11.21 -11.40 -5.56
C GLY A 94 -12.15 -11.19 -4.37
N PHE A 95 -13.27 -10.49 -4.58
CA PHE A 95 -14.20 -10.20 -3.49
C PHE A 95 -15.03 -11.43 -3.10
N ALA A 96 -15.30 -12.33 -4.04
CA ALA A 96 -16.00 -13.59 -3.77
C ALA A 96 -15.20 -14.54 -2.85
N ILE A 97 -13.87 -14.44 -2.84
CA ILE A 97 -13.01 -15.29 -2.01
C ILE A 97 -12.68 -14.67 -0.65
N LEU A 98 -13.14 -13.45 -0.36
CA LEU A 98 -12.91 -12.78 0.92
C LEU A 98 -13.77 -13.41 2.03
N LYS A 99 -13.13 -13.67 3.16
CA LYS A 99 -13.80 -14.01 4.41
C LYS A 99 -14.28 -12.74 5.13
N PRO A 100 -15.27 -12.84 6.03
CA PRO A 100 -15.70 -11.70 6.84
C PRO A 100 -14.53 -11.02 7.57
N GLY A 101 -14.38 -9.71 7.39
CA GLY A 101 -13.31 -8.90 7.98
C GLY A 101 -11.97 -8.93 7.23
N GLU A 102 -11.79 -9.81 6.25
CA GLU A 102 -10.51 -10.00 5.55
C GLU A 102 -10.15 -8.83 4.63
N LEU A 103 -11.14 -8.06 4.17
CA LEU A 103 -10.88 -6.86 3.36
C LEU A 103 -10.03 -5.85 4.14
N LYS A 104 -10.33 -5.62 5.43
CA LYS A 104 -9.54 -4.72 6.28
C LYS A 104 -8.10 -5.17 6.39
N GLU A 105 -7.87 -6.47 6.57
CA GLU A 105 -6.52 -7.04 6.68
C GLU A 105 -5.78 -6.98 5.33
N THR A 106 -6.49 -7.16 4.22
CA THR A 106 -5.94 -6.97 2.86
C THR A 106 -5.47 -5.53 2.67
N LEU A 107 -6.30 -4.54 3.02
CA LEU A 107 -5.97 -3.12 2.91
C LEU A 107 -4.84 -2.71 3.86
N LYS A 108 -4.84 -3.20 5.10
CA LYS A 108 -3.73 -2.99 6.04
C LYS A 108 -2.43 -3.60 5.54
N THR A 109 -2.48 -4.75 4.87
CA THR A 109 -1.29 -5.38 4.29
C THR A 109 -0.72 -4.56 3.15
N LEU A 110 -1.57 -4.04 2.25
CA LEU A 110 -1.15 -3.10 1.20
C LEU A 110 -0.54 -1.83 1.80
N LEU A 111 -1.22 -1.21 2.77
CA LEU A 111 -0.72 -0.02 3.45
C LEU A 111 0.58 -0.30 4.22
N HIS A 112 0.75 -1.49 4.78
CA HIS A 112 2.00 -1.87 5.43
C HIS A 112 3.15 -1.91 4.42
N LEU A 113 2.97 -2.51 3.25
CA LEU A 113 3.99 -2.51 2.19
C LEU A 113 4.32 -1.09 1.70
N VAL A 114 3.30 -0.25 1.55
CA VAL A 114 3.43 1.12 1.04
C VAL A 114 4.04 2.07 2.07
N CYS A 115 3.74 1.88 3.37
CA CYS A 115 4.20 2.77 4.43
C CYS A 115 5.50 2.32 5.10
N ASN A 116 6.00 1.10 4.85
CA ASN A 116 7.22 0.56 5.45
C ASN A 116 8.19 0.19 4.33
N VAL A 117 9.01 1.16 3.95
CA VAL A 117 9.89 1.11 2.78
C VAL A 117 11.29 1.59 3.18
N PRO A 118 12.35 1.17 2.47
CA PRO A 118 13.68 1.72 2.72
C PRO A 118 13.72 3.21 2.37
N SER A 119 14.53 3.98 3.08
CA SER A 119 14.77 5.38 2.75
C SER A 119 15.36 5.52 1.34
N LEU A 120 14.87 6.49 0.59
CA LEU A 120 15.41 6.86 -0.71
C LEU A 120 16.76 7.57 -0.51
N THR A 121 17.84 6.91 -0.90
CA THR A 121 19.17 7.52 -0.94
C THR A 121 19.39 8.24 -2.28
N PRO A 122 20.33 9.19 -2.39
CA PRO A 122 20.55 9.95 -3.63
C PRO A 122 20.84 9.10 -4.88
N PHE A 123 21.31 7.88 -4.69
CA PHE A 123 21.59 6.90 -5.75
C PHE A 123 20.75 5.62 -5.60
N GLY A 124 19.73 5.66 -4.74
CA GLY A 124 18.86 4.53 -4.45
C GLY A 124 17.75 4.40 -5.48
N ASP A 125 17.35 3.15 -5.71
CA ASP A 125 16.18 2.85 -6.52
C ASP A 125 14.88 3.08 -5.72
N VAL A 126 13.78 3.24 -6.46
CA VAL A 126 12.44 3.24 -5.88
C VAL A 126 12.21 1.90 -5.16
N SER A 127 11.59 1.94 -3.98
CA SER A 127 11.23 0.76 -3.21
C SER A 127 10.53 -0.31 -4.06
N MET A 128 10.96 -1.56 -3.91
CA MET A 128 10.36 -2.70 -4.60
C MET A 128 8.93 -2.94 -4.14
N ASN A 129 8.61 -2.69 -2.87
CA ASN A 129 7.24 -2.74 -2.38
C ASN A 129 6.34 -1.75 -3.13
N LEU A 130 6.78 -0.50 -3.34
CA LEU A 130 6.01 0.51 -4.07
C LEU A 130 5.80 0.13 -5.53
N VAL A 131 6.86 -0.34 -6.21
CA VAL A 131 6.77 -0.82 -7.59
C VAL A 131 5.81 -2.01 -7.69
N TRP A 132 5.94 -2.97 -6.79
CA TRP A 132 5.10 -4.17 -6.78
C TRP A 132 3.62 -3.83 -6.54
N VAL A 133 3.33 -2.97 -5.56
CA VAL A 133 1.96 -2.51 -5.29
C VAL A 133 1.39 -1.75 -6.48
N ALA A 134 2.17 -0.88 -7.13
CA ALA A 134 1.75 -0.17 -8.33
C ALA A 134 1.31 -1.13 -9.45
N VAL A 135 2.10 -2.18 -9.69
CA VAL A 135 1.80 -3.23 -10.68
C VAL A 135 0.54 -4.01 -10.31
N MET A 136 0.42 -4.46 -9.05
CA MET A 136 -0.74 -5.24 -8.60
C MET A 136 -2.05 -4.47 -8.71
N LEU A 137 -2.05 -3.18 -8.35
CA LEU A 137 -3.25 -2.35 -8.40
C LEU A 137 -3.56 -1.84 -9.81
N GLY A 138 -2.59 -1.86 -10.73
CA GLY A 138 -2.72 -1.39 -12.12
C GLY A 138 -3.79 -2.12 -12.94
N ALA A 139 -4.21 -3.32 -12.52
CA ALA A 139 -5.32 -4.06 -13.14
C ALA A 139 -6.72 -3.56 -12.67
N GLY A 140 -6.82 -2.34 -12.14
CA GLY A 140 -8.08 -1.71 -11.73
C GLY A 140 -8.68 -2.26 -10.43
N PHE A 141 -7.89 -2.89 -9.56
CA PHE A 141 -8.40 -3.40 -8.27
C PHE A 141 -8.95 -2.26 -7.41
N LEU A 142 -8.24 -1.13 -7.39
CA LEU A 142 -8.65 0.03 -6.60
C LEU A 142 -9.98 0.62 -7.11
N ASP A 143 -10.18 0.69 -8.43
CA ASP A 143 -11.46 1.11 -9.02
C ASP A 143 -12.63 0.18 -8.64
N ARG A 144 -12.41 -1.14 -8.72
CA ARG A 144 -13.41 -2.12 -8.27
C ARG A 144 -13.70 -1.97 -6.78
N LEU A 145 -12.68 -1.77 -5.95
CA LEU A 145 -12.82 -1.54 -4.52
C LEU A 145 -13.61 -0.26 -4.23
N GLU A 146 -13.39 0.81 -4.98
CA GLU A 146 -14.13 2.07 -4.85
C GLU A 146 -15.61 1.89 -5.16
N SER A 147 -15.92 1.17 -6.24
CA SER A 147 -17.29 0.89 -6.67
C SER A 147 -18.07 -0.06 -5.76
N ARG A 148 -17.38 -0.82 -4.89
CA ARG A 148 -17.99 -1.80 -3.99
C ARG A 148 -18.89 -1.13 -2.95
N GLU A 149 -20.16 -1.55 -2.92
CA GLU A 149 -21.12 -1.16 -1.89
C GLU A 149 -20.91 -1.91 -0.56
N GLY A 150 -21.51 -1.40 0.52
CA GLY A 150 -21.51 -2.08 1.83
C GLY A 150 -20.19 -1.98 2.61
N LYS A 151 -19.26 -1.12 2.19
CA LYS A 151 -18.03 -0.82 2.96
C LYS A 151 -18.37 -0.15 4.28
N ASP A 152 -17.84 -0.67 5.38
CA ASP A 152 -17.94 0.03 6.67
C ASP A 152 -17.02 1.26 6.74
N VAL A 153 -17.14 2.04 7.82
CA VAL A 153 -16.38 3.29 7.99
C VAL A 153 -14.87 3.03 7.92
N THR A 154 -14.37 1.98 8.57
CA THR A 154 -12.94 1.65 8.58
C THR A 154 -12.46 1.25 7.18
N GLU A 155 -13.25 0.45 6.46
CA GLU A 155 -12.92 0.04 5.09
C GLU A 155 -12.85 1.25 4.15
N ARG A 156 -13.78 2.21 4.26
CA ARG A 156 -13.74 3.44 3.46
C ARG A 156 -12.50 4.28 3.77
N GLN A 157 -12.16 4.45 5.04
CA GLN A 157 -10.98 5.22 5.45
C GLN A 157 -9.67 4.55 5.00
N LEU A 158 -9.56 3.22 5.12
CA LEU A 158 -8.40 2.48 4.62
C LEU A 158 -8.29 2.55 3.08
N THR A 159 -9.43 2.49 2.38
CA THR A 159 -9.49 2.63 0.92
C THR A 159 -9.01 4.01 0.50
N GLY A 160 -9.55 5.08 1.10
CA GLY A 160 -9.14 6.44 0.77
C GLY A 160 -7.68 6.72 1.09
N ARG A 161 -7.14 6.13 2.17
CA ARG A 161 -5.70 6.21 2.49
C ARG A 161 -4.85 5.55 1.41
N LEU A 162 -5.18 4.31 1.04
CA LEU A 162 -4.46 3.59 0.00
C LEU A 162 -4.53 4.34 -1.33
N HIS A 163 -5.69 4.87 -1.68
CA HIS A 163 -5.89 5.62 -2.92
C HIS A 163 -5.04 6.90 -2.93
N THR A 164 -5.07 7.67 -1.83
CA THR A 164 -4.25 8.89 -1.67
C THR A 164 -2.76 8.61 -1.90
N TYR A 165 -2.24 7.48 -1.40
CA TYR A 165 -0.84 7.10 -1.66
C TYR A 165 -0.63 6.54 -3.06
N TYR A 166 -1.60 5.81 -3.60
CA TYR A 166 -1.54 5.25 -4.96
C TYR A 166 -1.34 6.36 -6.00
N GLY A 167 -2.13 7.42 -5.88
CA GLY A 167 -2.21 8.50 -6.85
C GLY A 167 -3.60 8.57 -7.43
N ILE A 168 -3.70 8.49 -8.76
CA ILE A 168 -4.96 8.55 -9.50
C ILE A 168 -5.16 7.27 -10.30
N THR A 169 -6.42 6.86 -10.46
CA THR A 169 -6.80 5.66 -11.21
C THR A 169 -7.49 6.00 -12.53
N THR A 170 -7.94 4.97 -13.26
CA THR A 170 -8.69 5.16 -14.50
C THR A 170 -10.02 5.85 -14.23
N ASP A 171 -10.73 5.45 -13.17
CA ASP A 171 -12.05 6.01 -12.87
C ASP A 171 -11.99 7.49 -12.50
N ASP A 172 -10.89 7.97 -11.93
CA ASP A 172 -10.72 9.39 -11.56
C ASP A 172 -10.79 10.34 -12.75
N ALA A 173 -10.47 9.85 -13.96
CA ALA A 173 -10.60 10.64 -15.18
C ALA A 173 -12.07 11.04 -15.47
N LYS A 174 -13.04 10.26 -14.97
CA LYS A 174 -14.48 10.43 -15.26
C LYS A 174 -15.01 11.75 -14.70
N ALA A 175 -15.82 12.45 -15.50
CA ALA A 175 -16.34 13.77 -15.15
C ALA A 175 -17.07 13.81 -13.79
N TYR A 176 -17.90 12.80 -13.49
CA TYR A 176 -18.65 12.77 -12.23
C TYR A 176 -17.75 12.60 -11.00
N LYS A 177 -16.59 11.94 -11.12
CA LYS A 177 -15.62 11.83 -10.01
C LYS A 177 -15.04 13.19 -9.67
N ARG A 178 -14.70 13.97 -10.70
CA ARG A 178 -14.21 15.36 -10.53
C ARG A 178 -15.25 16.23 -9.83
N VAL A 179 -16.51 16.16 -10.27
CA VAL A 179 -17.62 16.88 -9.63
C VAL A 179 -17.78 16.45 -8.17
N ASN A 180 -17.80 15.15 -7.88
CA ASN A 180 -17.95 14.63 -6.51
C ASN A 180 -16.84 15.12 -5.58
N SER A 181 -15.57 15.03 -6.00
CA SER A 181 -14.45 15.49 -5.18
C SER A 181 -14.50 17.01 -4.98
N ARG A 182 -14.86 17.80 -5.99
CA ARG A 182 -15.03 19.26 -5.86
C ARG A 182 -16.18 19.61 -4.92
N VAL A 183 -17.35 18.98 -5.08
CA VAL A 183 -18.49 19.19 -4.17
C VAL A 183 -18.09 18.89 -2.73
N PHE A 184 -17.34 17.81 -2.51
CA PHE A 184 -16.85 17.46 -1.17
C PHE A 184 -15.87 18.51 -0.62
N VAL A 185 -14.84 18.87 -1.40
CA VAL A 185 -13.76 19.79 -0.99
C VAL A 185 -14.26 21.22 -0.80
N TYR A 186 -15.21 21.69 -1.60
CA TYR A 186 -15.72 23.07 -1.50
C TYR A 186 -16.99 23.19 -0.64
N SER A 187 -17.41 22.10 0.01
CA SER A 187 -18.49 22.12 0.99
C SER A 187 -17.99 22.71 2.31
N LEU A 188 -18.26 24.00 2.54
CA LEU A 188 -17.91 24.72 3.77
C LEU A 188 -18.31 24.00 5.08
N PRO A 189 -19.43 23.26 5.16
CA PRO A 189 -19.75 22.47 6.35
C PRO A 189 -18.70 21.42 6.77
N ASN A 190 -17.77 21.02 5.88
CA ASN A 190 -16.67 20.11 6.19
C ASN A 190 -15.51 20.80 6.93
N TYR A 191 -15.52 22.14 7.02
CA TYR A 191 -14.43 22.95 7.56
C TYR A 191 -14.91 23.67 8.81
N ARG A 192 -14.56 23.13 9.98
CA ARG A 192 -15.03 23.65 11.27
C ARG A 192 -13.87 23.82 12.24
N PRO A 193 -14.03 24.63 13.31
CA PRO A 193 -13.02 24.73 14.36
C PRO A 193 -12.63 23.36 14.94
N GLU A 194 -13.59 22.43 15.09
CA GLU A 194 -13.32 21.09 15.66
C GLU A 194 -12.48 20.20 14.76
N THR A 195 -12.44 20.47 13.45
CA THR A 195 -11.61 19.76 12.47
C THR A 195 -10.36 20.55 12.08
N GLU A 196 -10.07 21.65 12.81
CA GLU A 196 -9.00 22.60 12.52
C GLU A 196 -9.04 23.14 11.08
N TYR A 197 -10.23 23.18 10.47
CA TYR A 197 -10.42 23.52 9.06
C TYR A 197 -9.59 22.65 8.09
N GLY A 198 -9.26 21.42 8.49
CA GLY A 198 -8.50 20.45 7.71
C GLY A 198 -9.24 19.13 7.48
N PRO A 199 -8.61 18.17 6.79
CA PRO A 199 -9.14 16.83 6.56
C PRO A 199 -9.00 15.95 7.81
N PHE A 200 -9.51 16.43 8.94
CA PHE A 200 -9.46 15.75 10.22
C PHE A 200 -10.87 15.48 10.75
N PHE A 201 -11.03 14.41 11.51
CA PHE A 201 -12.17 14.24 12.38
C PHE A 201 -12.00 15.11 13.63
N SER A 202 -13.07 15.32 14.39
CA SER A 202 -13.01 16.00 15.69
C SER A 202 -12.17 15.27 16.74
N THR A 203 -11.79 14.01 16.47
CA THR A 203 -10.85 13.23 17.29
C THR A 203 -9.38 13.58 17.01
N GLY A 204 -9.10 14.37 15.97
CA GLY A 204 -7.75 14.65 15.47
C GLY A 204 -7.23 13.61 14.48
N GLU A 205 -7.94 12.50 14.28
CA GLU A 205 -7.57 11.50 13.27
C GLU A 205 -7.81 12.02 11.86
N VAL A 206 -6.97 11.61 10.91
CA VAL A 206 -7.13 11.99 9.50
C VAL A 206 -8.40 11.37 8.92
N ASN A 207 -9.22 12.22 8.30
CA ASN A 207 -10.32 11.79 7.44
C ASN A 207 -9.78 11.53 6.04
N TRP A 208 -9.49 10.27 5.73
CA TRP A 208 -8.91 9.83 4.48
C TRP A 208 -9.85 9.94 3.29
N GLU A 209 -11.18 9.90 3.48
CA GLU A 209 -12.14 10.21 2.41
C GLU A 209 -12.04 11.69 2.00
N HIS A 210 -11.81 12.59 2.97
CA HIS A 210 -11.56 14.01 2.69
C HIS A 210 -10.18 14.21 2.05
N MET A 211 -9.14 13.57 2.58
CA MET A 211 -7.79 13.65 2.02
C MET A 211 -7.75 13.18 0.57
N GLN A 212 -8.42 12.06 0.26
CA GLN A 212 -8.53 11.55 -1.11
C GLN A 212 -9.26 12.54 -2.03
N ALA A 213 -10.34 13.19 -1.57
CA ALA A 213 -11.04 14.19 -2.36
C ALA A 213 -10.15 15.42 -2.66
N ILE A 214 -9.39 15.90 -1.68
CA ILE A 214 -8.41 16.99 -1.86
C ILE A 214 -7.34 16.56 -2.86
N HIS A 215 -6.74 15.38 -2.63
CA HIS A 215 -5.71 14.80 -3.49
C HIS A 215 -6.19 14.71 -4.94
N HIS A 216 -7.38 14.18 -5.17
CA HIS A 216 -7.94 14.05 -6.52
C HIS A 216 -8.11 15.42 -7.18
N VAL A 217 -8.66 16.43 -6.49
CA VAL A 217 -8.80 17.79 -7.04
C VAL A 217 -7.45 18.37 -7.45
N VAL A 218 -6.40 18.21 -6.63
CA VAL A 218 -5.06 18.72 -6.95
C VAL A 218 -4.42 17.94 -8.10
N SER A 219 -4.49 16.61 -8.05
CA SER A 219 -3.90 15.72 -9.05
C SER A 219 -4.44 15.95 -10.46
N MET A 220 -5.74 16.24 -10.59
CA MET A 220 -6.36 16.55 -11.89
C MET A 220 -5.90 17.87 -12.52
N HIS A 221 -5.14 18.71 -11.80
CA HIS A 221 -4.45 19.87 -12.39
C HIS A 221 -3.02 19.55 -12.84
N LEU A 222 -2.42 18.49 -12.29
CA LEU A 222 -1.04 18.08 -12.55
C LEU A 222 -0.94 17.03 -13.66
N VAL A 223 -1.99 16.23 -13.84
CA VAL A 223 -2.02 15.14 -14.81
C VAL A 223 -3.16 15.34 -15.80
N ASP A 224 -2.82 15.31 -17.09
CA ASP A 224 -3.80 15.26 -18.18
C ASP A 224 -4.28 13.83 -18.39
N LEU A 225 -5.32 13.43 -17.65
CA LEU A 225 -6.03 12.17 -17.86
C LEU A 225 -7.28 12.40 -18.72
N GLN A 226 -7.36 11.66 -19.82
CA GLN A 226 -8.52 11.60 -20.71
C GLN A 226 -9.31 10.31 -20.45
N ASP A 227 -10.64 10.42 -20.42
CA ASP A 227 -11.57 9.32 -20.07
C ASP A 227 -11.43 8.09 -20.98
N GLU A 228 -11.10 8.28 -22.26
CA GLU A 228 -11.01 7.20 -23.26
C GLU A 228 -9.57 6.75 -23.57
N ALA A 229 -8.57 7.30 -22.89
CA ALA A 229 -7.17 6.94 -23.14
C ALA A 229 -6.79 5.63 -22.43
N GLU A 230 -5.84 4.88 -23.01
CA GLU A 230 -5.21 3.76 -22.32
C GLU A 230 -4.56 4.24 -21.02
N PHE A 231 -5.00 3.71 -19.88
CA PHE A 231 -4.48 4.11 -18.58
C PHE A 231 -3.02 3.70 -18.44
N LYS A 232 -2.17 4.70 -18.23
CA LYS A 232 -0.77 4.51 -17.84
C LYS A 232 -0.60 5.10 -16.46
N PHE A 233 -0.08 4.31 -15.53
CA PHE A 233 0.16 4.76 -14.15
C PHE A 233 0.98 6.06 -14.16
N PRO A 234 0.38 7.20 -13.75
CA PRO A 234 1.04 8.48 -13.83
C PRO A 234 2.02 8.63 -12.66
N ILE A 235 3.27 8.94 -12.99
CA ILE A 235 4.32 9.22 -12.01
C ILE A 235 4.43 10.73 -11.83
N PHE A 236 3.96 11.22 -10.69
CA PHE A 236 3.95 12.63 -10.33
C PHE A 236 4.04 12.81 -8.80
N PRO A 237 4.31 14.02 -8.28
CA PRO A 237 4.63 14.24 -6.86
C PRO A 237 3.59 13.77 -5.82
N LEU A 238 2.40 13.33 -6.22
CA LEU A 238 1.36 12.77 -5.35
C LEU A 238 1.04 11.29 -5.69
N SER A 239 2.01 10.55 -6.20
CA SER A 239 1.89 9.12 -6.53
C SER A 239 2.91 8.27 -5.75
N LEU A 240 2.74 6.95 -5.72
CA LEU A 240 3.52 6.02 -4.88
C LEU A 240 5.04 6.30 -4.82
N PRO A 241 5.78 6.49 -5.93
CA PRO A 241 7.23 6.66 -5.83
C PRO A 241 7.66 7.86 -4.98
N PHE A 242 6.79 8.87 -4.84
CA PHE A 242 7.07 10.11 -4.11
C PHE A 242 6.66 10.06 -2.64
N ILE A 243 6.08 8.97 -2.16
CA ILE A 243 5.81 8.78 -0.73
C ILE A 243 6.99 8.10 0.00
N GLN A 244 8.02 7.66 -0.71
CA GLN A 244 9.22 7.06 -0.13
C GLN A 244 10.00 8.13 0.64
N SER A 245 10.23 7.89 1.92
CA SER A 245 10.97 8.81 2.79
C SER A 245 12.38 9.04 2.29
N THR A 246 12.84 10.29 2.23
CA THR A 246 14.24 10.64 1.95
C THR A 246 15.06 10.81 3.22
N ILE A 247 14.48 10.52 4.39
CA ILE A 247 15.12 10.68 5.69
C ILE A 247 16.22 9.61 5.82
N PRO A 248 17.48 9.98 6.06
CA PRO A 248 18.55 9.01 6.26
C PRO A 248 18.29 8.10 7.47
N PRO A 249 18.62 6.79 7.39
CA PRO A 249 18.39 5.84 8.50
C PRO A 249 19.08 6.23 9.82
N GLU A 250 20.13 7.04 9.76
CA GLU A 250 20.89 7.48 10.93
C GLU A 250 20.22 8.61 11.71
N VAL A 251 19.20 9.25 11.14
CA VAL A 251 18.49 10.37 11.77
C VAL A 251 17.48 9.83 12.77
N VAL A 252 17.69 10.18 14.04
CA VAL A 252 16.69 9.95 15.10
C VAL A 252 15.70 11.10 15.07
N LEU A 253 14.48 10.85 14.60
CA LEU A 253 13.48 11.90 14.39
C LEU A 253 13.10 12.66 15.66
N ASP A 254 13.13 12.00 16.82
CA ASP A 254 12.87 12.64 18.12
C ASP A 254 13.95 13.66 18.51
N GLU A 255 15.15 13.56 17.92
CA GLU A 255 16.27 14.47 18.16
C GLU A 255 16.42 15.52 17.04
N GLU A 256 15.79 15.28 15.88
CA GLU A 256 15.84 16.18 14.73
C GLU A 256 14.72 17.24 14.79
N SER A 257 15.13 18.49 14.97
CA SER A 257 14.23 19.64 15.10
C SER A 257 13.40 19.92 13.85
N ASP A 258 13.96 19.66 12.66
CA ASP A 258 13.28 19.88 11.38
C ASP A 258 13.17 18.58 10.56
N TRP A 259 12.71 17.53 11.23
CA TRP A 259 12.65 16.19 10.63
C TRP A 259 11.76 16.10 9.38
N ALA A 260 10.78 17.01 9.28
CA ALA A 260 9.86 17.12 8.15
C ALA A 260 10.32 18.12 7.06
N GLY A 261 11.48 18.77 7.24
CA GLY A 261 12.02 19.74 6.28
C GLY A 261 11.19 21.02 6.13
N VAL A 262 10.45 21.41 7.18
CA VAL A 262 9.59 22.61 7.26
C VAL A 262 10.37 23.89 7.05
N ALA A 263 11.63 23.97 7.47
CA ALA A 263 12.46 25.16 7.24
C ALA A 263 13.01 25.24 5.80
N GLY A 264 12.84 24.20 4.99
CA GLY A 264 13.31 24.12 3.61
C GLY A 264 12.51 24.98 2.62
N PRO A 265 12.93 25.02 1.35
CA PRO A 265 12.17 25.67 0.29
C PRO A 265 10.91 24.86 -0.06
N TRP A 266 9.76 25.52 -0.09
CA TRP A 266 8.47 24.91 -0.44
C TRP A 266 8.00 25.36 -1.83
N SER A 267 7.53 24.40 -2.62
CA SER A 267 6.72 24.68 -3.81
C SER A 267 5.25 24.54 -3.44
N VAL A 268 4.46 25.59 -3.67
CA VAL A 268 3.03 25.60 -3.37
C VAL A 268 2.25 25.55 -4.67
N SER A 269 1.40 24.54 -4.80
CA SER A 269 0.38 24.48 -5.85
C SER A 269 -0.98 24.77 -5.24
N PHE A 270 -1.78 25.59 -5.91
CA PHE A 270 -3.14 25.94 -5.48
C PHE A 270 -4.14 25.56 -6.58
N CYS A 271 -5.33 25.12 -6.16
CA CYS A 271 -6.43 24.82 -7.05
C CYS A 271 -7.62 25.68 -6.68
N PHE A 272 -8.24 26.29 -7.69
CA PHE A 272 -9.49 27.03 -7.54
C PHE A 272 -10.59 26.28 -8.29
N CYS A 273 -11.80 26.27 -7.74
CA CYS A 273 -12.97 25.80 -8.47
C CYS A 273 -13.75 27.02 -8.96
N ASP A 274 -13.97 27.11 -10.27
CA ASP A 274 -15.01 27.99 -10.77
C ASP A 274 -16.35 27.43 -10.30
N HIS A 275 -17.15 28.23 -9.60
CA HIS A 275 -18.45 27.78 -9.10
C HIS A 275 -19.41 27.37 -10.24
N ARG A 276 -19.13 27.80 -11.48
CA ARG A 276 -19.85 27.34 -12.68
C ARG A 276 -19.62 25.86 -12.99
N ASP A 277 -18.51 25.28 -12.54
CA ASP A 277 -18.20 23.87 -12.73
C ASP A 277 -19.00 22.94 -11.78
N LEU A 278 -19.82 23.53 -10.89
CA LEU A 278 -20.67 22.81 -9.93
C LEU A 278 -22.17 22.82 -10.34
N LEU A 279 -22.52 23.51 -11.44
CA LEU A 279 -23.87 23.59 -12.00
C LEU A 279 -24.11 22.51 -13.05
#